data_AF-A0A1X0R5U3-F1
#
_entry.id   AF-A0A1X0R5U3-F1
#
_cell.length_a   1.000
_cell.length_b   1.000
_cell.length_c   1.000
_cell.angle_alpha   90.00
_cell.angle_beta   90.00
_cell.angle_gamma   90.00
#
_symmetry.space_group_name_H-M   'P 1'
#
loop_
_entity.id
_entity.type
_entity.pdbx_description
1 polymer ?
#
loop_
_entity_poly.entity_id
_entity_poly.type
_entity_poly.pdbx_seq_one_letter_code
_entity_poly.pdbx_strand_id
1 'polypeptide(L)'
;MNHEQVWRELCINAFNNQTEANDFVLFVEGCKTATDNGYAWTTQRPDYQQLLCNIGCSNGAEHTFTLPSETFAQLAQIKREARTEWHRRRQEELKTHLKKTLAEIHPLSDLTQTQRLALIKEFVNAH
;
A
#
# COMPACT_ATOMS: atom_id res chain seq x y z
N MET A 1 16.50 14.40 1.39
CA MET A 1 15.22 13.67 1.60
C MET A 1 15.38 12.83 2.85
N ASN A 2 14.35 12.73 3.70
CA ASN A 2 14.39 11.85 4.87
C ASN A 2 14.22 10.39 4.40
N HIS A 3 15.21 9.52 4.64
CA HIS A 3 15.19 8.10 4.24
C HIS A 3 13.95 7.36 4.75
N GLU A 4 13.51 7.68 5.97
CA GLU A 4 12.33 7.10 6.59
C GLU A 4 11.04 7.47 5.85
N GLN A 5 10.96 8.71 5.36
CA GLN A 5 9.81 9.19 4.61
C GLN A 5 9.73 8.51 3.24
N VAL A 6 10.86 8.36 2.55
CA VAL A 6 10.91 7.65 1.27
C VAL A 6 10.47 6.20 1.45
N TRP A 7 10.97 5.52 2.48
CA TRP A 7 10.55 4.15 2.78
C TRP A 7 9.05 4.04 3.11
N ARG A 8 8.52 4.99 3.89
CA ARG A 8 7.10 5.06 4.21
C ARG A 8 6.25 5.21 2.94
N GLU A 9 6.64 6.09 2.03
CA GLU A 9 5.94 6.32 0.75
C GLU A 9 5.96 5.05 -0.12
N LEU A 10 7.11 4.40 -0.25
CA LEU A 10 7.24 3.11 -0.94
C LEU A 10 6.32 2.04 -0.34
N CYS A 11 6.26 1.93 0.99
CA CYS A 11 5.36 0.99 1.65
C CYS A 11 3.89 1.28 1.36
N ILE A 12 3.46 2.55 1.44
CA ILE A 12 2.06 2.95 1.15
C ILE A 12 1.72 2.63 -0.32
N ASN A 13 2.62 2.94 -1.24
CA ASN A 13 2.44 2.65 -2.66
C ASN A 13 2.33 1.14 -2.92
N ALA A 14 3.17 0.34 -2.26
CA ALA A 14 3.08 -1.12 -2.30
C ALA A 14 1.70 -1.61 -1.81
N PHE A 15 1.19 -1.08 -0.68
CA PHE A 15 -0.13 -1.44 -0.16
C PHE A 15 -1.28 -1.01 -1.09
N ASN A 16 -1.08 0.04 -1.88
CA ASN A 16 -2.01 0.49 -2.91
C ASN A 16 -1.89 -0.31 -4.23
N ASN A 17 -1.23 -1.46 -4.22
CA ASN A 17 -1.00 -2.34 -5.38
C ASN A 17 -0.16 -1.70 -6.50
N GLN A 18 0.70 -0.72 -6.20
CA GLN A 18 1.68 -0.26 -7.18
C GLN A 18 2.78 -1.32 -7.34
N THR A 19 2.82 -1.98 -8.49
CA THR A 19 3.70 -3.13 -8.78
C THR A 19 5.16 -2.86 -8.47
N GLU A 20 5.72 -1.77 -9.01
CA GLU A 20 7.15 -1.44 -8.84
C GLU A 20 7.54 -1.23 -7.36
N ALA A 21 6.68 -0.54 -6.60
CA ALA A 21 6.91 -0.31 -5.18
C ALA A 21 6.80 -1.61 -4.37
N ASN A 22 5.82 -2.45 -4.69
CA ASN A 22 5.65 -3.76 -4.07
C ASN A 22 6.85 -4.68 -4.34
N ASP A 23 7.31 -4.75 -5.59
CA ASP A 23 8.45 -5.56 -5.99
C ASP A 23 9.74 -5.11 -5.28
N PHE A 24 9.94 -3.80 -5.13
CA PHE A 24 11.08 -3.28 -4.39
C PHE A 24 11.00 -3.60 -2.89
N VAL A 25 9.84 -3.42 -2.25
CA VAL A 25 9.67 -3.75 -0.82
C VAL A 25 9.90 -5.25 -0.58
N LEU A 26 9.40 -6.12 -1.45
CA LEU A 26 9.63 -7.56 -1.38
C LEU A 26 11.11 -7.90 -1.59
N PHE A 27 11.80 -7.21 -2.51
CA PHE A 27 13.24 -7.37 -2.68
C PHE A 27 14.01 -6.99 -1.41
N VAL A 28 13.70 -5.85 -0.79
CA VAL A 28 14.35 -5.42 0.47
C VAL A 28 14.15 -6.46 1.57
N GLU A 29 12.95 -7.03 1.70
CA GLU A 29 12.66 -8.02 2.73
C GLU A 29 13.21 -9.43 2.44
N GLY A 30 13.17 -9.84 1.17
CA GLY A 30 13.44 -11.22 0.75
C GLY A 30 14.89 -11.47 0.30
N CYS A 31 15.57 -10.47 -0.26
CA CYS A 31 16.88 -10.63 -0.88
C CYS A 31 18.04 -10.09 -0.02
N LYS A 32 17.81 -9.86 1.27
CA LYS A 32 18.83 -9.39 2.21
C LYS A 32 19.72 -10.54 2.68
N THR A 33 21.02 -10.28 2.75
CA THR A 33 22.01 -11.17 3.36
C THR A 33 22.42 -10.60 4.71
N ALA A 34 22.38 -11.39 5.78
CA ALA A 34 22.85 -10.95 7.09
C ALA A 34 24.37 -10.76 7.09
N THR A 35 24.83 -9.73 7.78
CA THR A 35 26.24 -9.41 8.02
C THR A 35 26.44 -9.18 9.52
N ASP A 36 27.69 -9.06 9.98
CA ASP A 36 27.99 -8.89 11.41
C ASP A 36 27.28 -7.68 12.05
N ASN A 37 27.04 -6.60 11.28
CA ASN A 37 26.49 -5.34 11.78
C ASN A 37 25.18 -4.92 11.12
N GLY A 38 24.57 -5.76 10.29
CA GLY A 38 23.44 -5.33 9.46
C GLY A 38 23.06 -6.28 8.35
N TYR A 39 22.58 -5.70 7.26
CA TYR A 39 22.12 -6.42 6.09
C TYR A 39 22.77 -5.87 4.83
N ALA A 40 22.96 -6.75 3.85
CA ALA A 40 23.49 -6.43 2.54
C ALA A 40 22.55 -6.88 1.42
N TRP A 41 22.49 -6.11 0.35
CA TRP A 41 21.79 -6.42 -0.89
C TRP A 41 22.75 -6.24 -2.06
N THR A 42 22.73 -7.17 -3.01
CA THR A 42 23.49 -7.05 -4.26
C THR A 42 22.51 -6.97 -5.42
N THR A 43 22.64 -5.95 -6.26
CA THR A 43 21.73 -5.77 -7.41
C THR A 43 22.37 -5.00 -8.55
N GLN A 44 22.21 -5.50 -9.78
CA GLN A 44 22.68 -4.80 -10.99
C GLN A 44 21.62 -3.84 -11.56
N ARG A 45 20.41 -3.83 -11.00
CA ARG A 45 19.29 -3.01 -11.45
C ARG A 45 19.46 -1.55 -11.00
N PRO A 46 19.67 -0.58 -11.92
CA PRO A 46 19.97 0.81 -11.54
C PRO A 46 18.87 1.49 -10.74
N ASP A 47 17.61 1.16 -11.03
CA ASP A 47 16.43 1.61 -10.28
C ASP A 47 16.48 1.15 -8.82
N TYR A 48 16.84 -0.11 -8.58
CA TYR A 48 16.95 -0.64 -7.22
C TYR A 48 18.14 -0.06 -6.47
N GLN A 49 19.26 0.17 -7.17
CA GLN A 49 20.44 0.84 -6.59
C GLN A 49 20.08 2.24 -6.08
N GLN A 50 19.36 3.02 -6.90
CA GLN A 50 18.92 4.35 -6.49
C GLN A 50 17.95 4.29 -5.30
N LEU A 51 16.99 3.37 -5.32
CA LEU A 51 16.04 3.22 -4.21
C LEU A 51 16.73 2.76 -2.92
N LEU A 52 17.72 1.86 -2.98
CA LEU A 52 18.52 1.44 -1.83
C LEU A 52 19.28 2.62 -1.22
N CYS A 53 19.92 3.45 -2.03
CA CYS A 53 20.54 4.70 -1.57
C CYS A 53 19.50 5.64 -0.92
N ASN A 54 18.32 5.77 -1.52
CA ASN A 54 17.27 6.65 -1.01
C ASN A 54 16.72 6.22 0.35
N ILE A 55 16.76 4.92 0.68
CA ILE A 55 16.38 4.40 2.00
C ILE A 55 17.55 4.34 3.00
N GLY A 56 18.70 4.90 2.64
CA GLY A 56 19.84 5.07 3.53
C GLY A 56 20.89 3.96 3.48
N CYS A 57 20.87 3.10 2.46
CA CYS A 57 21.95 2.13 2.28
C CYS A 57 23.23 2.82 1.82
N SER A 58 24.36 2.36 2.35
CA SER A 58 25.69 2.74 1.87
C SER A 58 26.06 1.89 0.66
N ASN A 59 26.54 2.53 -0.40
CA ASN A 59 27.06 1.82 -1.58
C ASN A 59 28.49 1.34 -1.33
N GLY A 60 28.70 0.03 -1.40
CA GLY A 60 29.98 -0.64 -1.29
C GLY A 60 30.58 -0.98 -2.66
N ALA A 61 31.49 -1.96 -2.67
CA ALA A 61 32.04 -2.49 -3.91
C ALA A 61 31.02 -3.40 -4.63
N GLU A 62 31.16 -3.51 -5.96
CA GLU A 62 30.48 -4.53 -6.77
C GLU A 62 28.94 -4.52 -6.67
N HIS A 63 28.32 -3.34 -6.64
CA HIS A 63 26.87 -3.18 -6.54
C HIS A 63 26.26 -3.78 -5.26
N THR A 64 27.03 -3.80 -4.18
CA THR A 64 26.59 -4.23 -2.86
C THR A 64 26.19 -3.01 -2.03
N PHE A 65 25.02 -3.08 -1.40
CA PHE A 65 24.44 -2.01 -0.59
C PHE A 65 24.25 -2.53 0.83
N THR A 66 24.69 -1.77 1.83
CA THR A 66 24.61 -2.21 3.22
C THR A 66 23.78 -1.26 4.07
N LEU A 67 23.06 -1.82 5.04
CA LEU A 67 22.28 -1.08 6.00
C LEU A 67 22.50 -1.64 7.41
N PRO A 68 22.77 -0.82 8.42
CA PRO A 68 22.91 -1.27 9.80
C PRO A 68 21.64 -1.96 10.33
N SER A 69 21.81 -2.92 11.23
CA SER A 69 20.68 -3.66 11.85
C SER A 69 19.67 -2.72 12.52
N GLU A 70 20.13 -1.68 13.20
CA GLU A 70 19.27 -0.70 13.87
C GLU A 70 18.40 0.06 12.88
N THR A 71 18.99 0.57 11.79
CA THR A 71 18.27 1.27 10.74
C THR A 71 17.26 0.35 10.05
N PHE A 72 17.64 -0.90 9.78
CA PHE A 72 16.69 -1.88 9.21
C PHE A 72 15.51 -2.17 10.14
N ALA A 73 15.75 -2.24 11.46
CA ALA A 73 14.68 -2.39 12.45
C ALA A 73 13.73 -1.19 12.47
N GLN A 74 14.26 0.03 12.32
CA GLN A 74 13.45 1.25 12.15
C GLN A 74 12.60 1.19 10.87
N LEU A 75 13.17 0.77 9.74
CA LEU A 75 12.41 0.58 8.50
C LEU A 75 11.27 -0.44 8.67
N ALA A 76 11.53 -1.54 9.37
CA ALA A 76 10.50 -2.55 9.67
C ALA A 76 9.37 -1.97 10.54
N GLN A 77 9.71 -1.13 11.52
CA GLN A 77 8.73 -0.45 12.36
C GLN A 77 7.90 0.57 11.57
N ILE A 78 8.54 1.39 10.73
CA ILE A 78 7.86 2.35 9.83
C ILE A 78 6.87 1.62 8.91
N LYS A 79 7.26 0.47 8.35
CA LYS A 79 6.37 -0.34 7.52
C LYS A 79 5.12 -0.81 8.28
N ARG A 80 5.28 -1.25 9.53
CA ARG A 80 4.14 -1.66 10.38
C ARG A 80 3.20 -0.50 10.67
N GLU A 81 3.74 0.66 11.04
CA GLU A 81 2.95 1.86 11.28
C GLU A 81 2.21 2.32 10.03
N ALA A 82 2.90 2.36 8.89
CA ALA A 82 2.30 2.69 7.61
C ALA A 82 1.17 1.73 7.24
N ARG A 83 1.33 0.43 7.51
CA ARG A 83 0.30 -0.58 7.27
C ARG A 83 -0.93 -0.37 8.15
N THR A 84 -0.74 -0.08 9.43
CA THR A 84 -1.84 0.22 10.36
C THR A 84 -2.62 1.45 9.90
N GLU A 85 -1.91 2.52 9.55
CA GLU A 85 -2.54 3.75 9.06
C GLU A 85 -3.26 3.54 7.71
N TRP A 86 -2.66 2.76 6.81
CA TRP A 86 -3.29 2.39 5.54
C TRP A 86 -4.60 1.63 5.75
N HIS A 87 -4.61 0.62 6.62
CA HIS A 87 -5.83 -0.12 6.95
C HIS A 87 -6.90 0.78 7.56
N ARG A 88 -6.52 1.69 8.46
CA ARG A 88 -7.44 2.67 9.06
C ARG A 88 -8.11 3.53 8.00
N ARG A 89 -7.33 4.13 7.09
CA ARG A 89 -7.86 4.93 5.97
C ARG A 89 -8.79 4.11 5.08
N ARG A 90 -8.41 2.88 4.75
CA ARG A 90 -9.22 2.01 3.90
C ARG A 90 -10.57 1.67 4.51
N GLN A 91 -10.62 1.48 5.83
CA GLN A 91 -11.87 1.28 6.56
C GLN A 91 -12.75 2.54 6.55
N GLU A 92 -12.15 3.73 6.67
CA GLU A 92 -12.88 5.00 6.60
C GLU A 92 -13.46 5.28 5.21
N GLU A 93 -12.68 4.99 4.16
CA GLU A 93 -13.14 5.05 2.77
C GLU A 93 -14.31 4.09 2.54
N LEU A 94 -14.19 2.84 3.00
CA LEU A 94 -15.25 1.85 2.88
C LEU A 94 -16.51 2.29 3.62
N LYS A 95 -16.37 2.80 4.85
CA LYS A 95 -17.49 3.34 5.65
C LYS A 95 -18.19 4.49 4.92
N THR A 96 -17.42 5.37 4.31
CA THR A 96 -17.94 6.51 3.55
C THR A 96 -18.66 6.05 2.30
N HIS A 97 -18.06 5.11 1.55
CA HIS A 97 -18.67 4.51 0.38
C HIS A 97 -19.98 3.81 0.74
N LEU A 98 -20.02 2.99 1.79
CA LEU A 98 -21.23 2.32 2.26
C LEU A 98 -22.34 3.30 2.65
N LYS A 99 -22.00 4.39 3.36
CA LYS A 99 -22.98 5.44 3.68
C LYS A 99 -23.57 6.08 2.42
N LYS A 100 -22.74 6.34 1.42
CA LYS A 100 -23.18 6.90 0.14
C LYS A 100 -24.10 5.92 -0.59
N THR A 101 -23.69 4.66 -0.73
CA THR A 101 -24.50 3.62 -1.38
C THR A 101 -25.84 3.41 -0.65
N LEU A 102 -25.85 3.42 0.68
CA LEU A 102 -27.08 3.31 1.46
C LEU A 102 -28.01 4.52 1.28
N ALA A 103 -27.47 5.73 1.11
CA ALA A 103 -28.26 6.92 0.82
C ALA A 103 -28.86 6.90 -0.61
N GLU A 104 -28.16 6.26 -1.56
CA GLU A 104 -28.64 6.08 -2.93
C GLU A 104 -29.73 4.98 -3.03
N ILE A 105 -29.69 3.99 -2.13
CA ILE A 105 -30.79 3.03 -1.95
C ILE A 105 -31.97 3.76 -1.33
N HIS A 106 -32.90 4.20 -2.17
CA HIS A 106 -34.20 4.69 -1.72
C HIS A 106 -34.92 3.55 -0.99
N PRO A 107 -35.29 3.71 0.29
CA PRO A 107 -36.12 2.72 0.95
C PRO A 107 -37.38 2.53 0.13
N LEU A 108 -37.71 1.29 -0.24
CA LEU A 108 -38.98 1.01 -0.93
C LEU A 108 -40.18 1.55 -0.12
N SER A 109 -40.02 1.66 1.20
CA SER A 109 -40.93 2.31 2.15
C SER A 109 -41.25 3.77 1.81
N ASP A 110 -40.30 4.53 1.26
CA ASP A 110 -40.46 5.95 0.93
C ASP A 110 -41.04 6.17 -0.47
N LEU A 111 -41.15 5.10 -1.27
CA LEU A 111 -41.79 5.14 -2.57
C LEU A 111 -43.30 5.01 -2.43
N THR A 112 -44.01 5.89 -3.12
CA THR A 112 -45.46 5.74 -3.34
C THR A 112 -45.76 4.44 -4.07
N GLN A 113 -46.98 3.91 -3.91
CA GLN A 113 -47.42 2.67 -4.57
C GLN A 113 -47.21 2.72 -6.09
N THR A 114 -47.40 3.90 -6.70
CA THR A 114 -47.20 4.14 -8.14
C THR A 114 -45.73 4.03 -8.56
N GLN A 115 -44.80 4.57 -7.76
CA GLN A 115 -43.37 4.47 -8.03
C GLN A 115 -42.86 3.02 -7.89
N ARG A 116 -43.39 2.26 -6.91
CA ARG A 116 -43.06 0.83 -6.77
C ARG A 116 -43.52 0.02 -7.98
N LEU A 117 -44.74 0.25 -8.45
CA LEU A 117 -45.28 -0.42 -9.63
C LEU A 117 -44.50 -0.08 -10.91
N ALA A 118 -43.98 1.14 -11.04
CA ALA A 118 -43.13 1.53 -12.16
C ALA A 118 -41.80 0.77 -12.16
N LEU A 119 -41.12 0.68 -11.00
CA LEU A 119 -39.88 -0.09 -10.86
C LEU A 119 -40.06 -1.59 -11.13
N ILE A 120 -41.19 -2.17 -10.67
CA ILE A 120 -41.51 -3.58 -10.95
C ILE A 120 -41.72 -3.80 -12.46
N LYS A 121 -42.44 -2.88 -13.13
CA LYS A 121 -42.63 -2.95 -14.59
C LYS A 121 -41.32 -2.82 -15.35
N GLU A 122 -40.43 -1.91 -14.95
CA GLU A 122 -39.12 -1.77 -15.57
C GLU A 122 -38.26 -3.03 -15.39
N PHE A 123 -38.28 -3.63 -14.19
CA PHE A 123 -37.56 -4.88 -13.93
C PHE A 123 -38.06 -6.03 -14.81
N VAL A 124 -39.38 -6.24 -14.87
CA VAL A 124 -40.03 -7.29 -15.69
C VAL A 124 -39.84 -7.07 -17.19
N ASN A 125 -39.61 -5.84 -17.65
CA ASN A 125 -39.31 -5.57 -19.05
C ASN A 125 -37.83 -5.74 -19.39
N ALA A 126 -36.94 -5.66 -18.39
CA ALA A 126 -35.50 -5.77 -18.57
C ALA A 126 -34.96 -7.20 -18.41
N HIS A 127 -35.73 -8.11 -17.82
CA HIS A 127 -35.37 -9.50 -17.50
C HIS A 127 -36.51 -10.44 -17.92
#